data_AF-A0A246K098-F1
#
_entry.id   AF-A0A246K098-F1
#
_cell.length_a   1.000
_cell.length_b   1.000
_cell.length_c   1.000
_cell.angle_alpha   90.00
_cell.angle_beta   90.00
_cell.angle_gamma   90.00
#
_symmetry.space_group_name_H-M   'P 1'
#
loop_
_entity.id
_entity.type
_entity.pdbx_description
1 polymer ?
#
loop_
_entity_poly.entity_id
_entity_poly.type
_entity_poly.pdbx_seq_one_letter_code
_entity_poly.pdbx_strand_id
1 'polypeptide(L)'
;MGNAQNTKQSNKLSLTSPALPRGSDVWANASPSGLSAAKLPFGGKSSNCIGSKVSSGSAGSSVRPEPGGESCANLIVELREARVSKGWSRKVMAKHVGVSPQTITRLEKGVGTVSTLVAVMDSTNFMLTGLSAGKTLFEKLRNTRIKHGKSLENLVRRTGLSHTAILDLENGAGSVEDLLRLLAALAPRARRQAPARAYWALGQKEDRDSRFTPPDFMDNIYKAFGEIDLDPCAHKLSPVLARRKILASKGGDGLSQTWSGRLAFVNPPYSCALQWLRRAHGQWSAGHVATVVCLVPVRTDSAFFHEVLSLDADIFFLKGRVKFLKPDGTAQQTPFSLMVLTLGANAEQRARYAQLAAGFWSLRRQPNDTDL
;
A
#
# COMPACT_ATOMS: atom_id res chain seq x y z
N MET A 1 -58.44 -50.36 -8.89
CA MET A 1 -58.44 -51.14 -10.15
C MET A 1 -57.51 -50.40 -11.10
N GLY A 2 -56.37 -50.86 -11.61
CA GLY A 2 -55.57 -52.09 -11.61
C GLY A 2 -54.51 -51.79 -12.69
N ASN A 3 -53.23 -51.60 -12.34
CA ASN A 3 -52.15 -52.59 -12.23
C ASN A 3 -51.42 -52.86 -13.57
N ALA A 4 -50.08 -52.68 -13.56
CA ALA A 4 -49.01 -53.36 -14.33
C ALA A 4 -47.86 -52.35 -14.58
N GLN A 5 -46.76 -52.28 -13.79
CA GLN A 5 -45.62 -53.21 -13.63
C GLN A 5 -44.78 -53.44 -14.90
N ASN A 6 -43.54 -52.95 -14.89
CA ASN A 6 -42.33 -53.67 -15.35
C ASN A 6 -41.07 -52.97 -14.83
N THR A 7 -40.47 -53.43 -13.73
CA THR A 7 -39.29 -54.35 -13.60
C THR A 7 -37.93 -53.65 -13.59
N LYS A 8 -37.35 -53.65 -12.38
CA LYS A 8 -35.93 -53.44 -12.07
C LYS A 8 -35.09 -54.60 -12.63
N GLN A 9 -33.88 -54.31 -13.09
CA GLN A 9 -32.77 -55.25 -13.01
C GLN A 9 -31.53 -54.56 -12.44
N SER A 10 -31.10 -55.11 -11.31
CA SER A 10 -29.93 -54.77 -10.54
C SER A 10 -28.77 -55.62 -11.04
N ASN A 11 -27.62 -55.02 -11.37
CA ASN A 11 -26.37 -55.76 -11.51
C ASN A 11 -25.39 -55.35 -10.40
N LYS A 12 -25.27 -56.25 -9.42
CA LYS A 12 -24.13 -56.33 -8.50
C LYS A 12 -22.95 -56.89 -9.29
N LEU A 13 -21.80 -56.21 -9.26
CA LEU A 13 -20.51 -56.83 -9.53
C LEU A 13 -19.54 -56.47 -8.39
N SER A 14 -18.79 -57.50 -8.05
CA SER A 14 -18.17 -57.81 -6.77
C SER A 14 -16.78 -57.21 -6.60
N LEU A 15 -16.48 -56.91 -5.32
CA LEU A 15 -15.16 -56.65 -4.75
C LEU A 15 -14.15 -57.75 -5.13
N THR A 16 -12.99 -57.35 -5.65
CA THR A 16 -11.72 -58.08 -5.49
C THR A 16 -10.58 -57.07 -5.37
N SER A 17 -9.90 -57.10 -4.22
CA SER A 17 -8.65 -56.38 -3.95
C SER A 17 -7.47 -57.12 -4.57
N PRO A 18 -6.41 -56.42 -5.00
CA PRO A 18 -5.08 -57.01 -5.07
C PRO A 18 -4.21 -56.55 -3.89
N ALA A 19 -3.41 -57.49 -3.43
CA ALA A 19 -2.61 -57.47 -2.22
C ALA A 19 -1.35 -56.59 -2.29
N LEU A 20 -0.93 -56.11 -1.12
CA LEU A 20 0.40 -55.59 -0.81
C LEU A 20 1.46 -56.70 -0.95
N PRO A 21 2.67 -56.41 -1.47
CA PRO A 21 3.81 -57.26 -1.22
C PRO A 21 4.43 -56.94 0.15
N ARG A 22 4.53 -57.97 0.99
CA ARG A 22 5.47 -58.05 2.11
C ARG A 22 6.86 -58.36 1.55
N GLY A 23 7.88 -57.72 2.12
CA GLY A 23 9.28 -58.10 2.00
C GLY A 23 10.03 -57.58 3.22
N SER A 24 10.31 -58.48 4.15
CA SER A 24 11.19 -58.33 5.31
C SER A 24 12.62 -58.72 4.93
N ASP A 25 13.62 -58.08 5.56
CA ASP A 25 14.95 -58.57 6.00
C ASP A 25 15.80 -57.31 6.33
N VAL A 26 16.05 -56.88 7.58
CA VAL A 26 16.84 -57.41 8.73
C VAL A 26 18.38 -57.28 8.56
N TRP A 27 18.97 -56.49 9.49
CA TRP A 27 20.40 -56.27 9.85
C TRP A 27 21.29 -55.54 8.81
N ALA A 28 22.27 -54.68 9.13
CA ALA A 28 23.08 -54.45 10.33
C ALA A 28 23.67 -53.02 10.34
N ASN A 29 24.20 -52.64 11.50
CA ASN A 29 24.97 -51.44 11.87
C ASN A 29 26.04 -51.00 10.86
N ALA A 30 26.25 -49.67 10.73
CA ALA A 30 27.57 -49.05 10.78
C ALA A 30 27.47 -47.51 10.75
N SER A 31 27.93 -46.85 11.82
CA SER A 31 28.46 -45.49 11.75
C SER A 31 29.68 -45.45 10.83
N PRO A 32 29.96 -44.30 10.20
CA PRO A 32 31.27 -43.72 10.47
C PRO A 32 31.21 -42.21 10.71
N SER A 33 31.86 -41.84 11.80
CA SER A 33 32.42 -40.54 12.12
C SER A 33 33.38 -40.01 11.04
N GLY A 34 33.32 -38.69 10.83
CA GLY A 34 34.49 -37.88 10.45
C GLY A 34 34.61 -37.54 8.97
N LEU A 35 34.53 -36.25 8.65
CA LEU A 35 35.24 -35.50 7.59
C LEU A 35 34.73 -34.04 7.67
N SER A 36 35.39 -33.21 8.47
CA SER A 36 36.54 -32.36 8.12
C SER A 36 36.15 -31.10 7.36
N ALA A 37 36.33 -29.97 8.05
CA ALA A 37 36.18 -28.62 7.55
C ALA A 37 37.27 -28.31 6.52
N ALA A 38 36.86 -27.96 5.29
CA ALA A 38 37.75 -27.40 4.30
C ALA A 38 37.86 -25.88 4.51
N LYS A 39 39.07 -25.45 4.89
CA LYS A 39 39.51 -24.08 5.12
C LYS A 39 40.79 -23.90 4.32
N LEU A 40 40.82 -23.08 3.28
CA LEU A 40 42.03 -22.60 2.58
C LEU A 40 41.66 -21.34 1.75
N PRO A 41 42.62 -20.46 1.35
CA PRO A 41 43.56 -19.73 2.20
C PRO A 41 43.76 -18.23 1.79
N PHE A 42 44.38 -17.47 2.70
CA PHE A 42 45.35 -16.35 2.53
C PHE A 42 45.33 -15.41 1.30
N GLY A 43 45.21 -14.09 1.59
CA GLY A 43 46.37 -13.17 1.60
C GLY A 43 46.76 -12.39 0.34
N GLY A 44 46.60 -11.05 0.39
CA GLY A 44 47.74 -10.13 0.31
C GLY A 44 48.14 -9.45 -1.02
N LYS A 45 47.91 -8.13 -1.05
CA LYS A 45 48.77 -7.03 -1.56
C LYS A 45 48.85 -6.70 -3.08
N SER A 46 48.34 -5.50 -3.38
CA SER A 46 49.04 -4.34 -3.99
C SER A 46 50.07 -4.58 -5.09
N SER A 47 49.79 -4.05 -6.29
CA SER A 47 50.81 -3.45 -7.16
C SER A 47 50.24 -2.32 -8.03
N ASN A 48 50.89 -1.16 -7.92
CA ASN A 48 50.79 -0.01 -8.83
C ASN A 48 51.49 -0.33 -10.15
N CYS A 49 50.93 0.09 -11.28
CA CYS A 49 51.66 0.31 -12.53
C CYS A 49 51.27 1.68 -13.11
N ILE A 50 52.28 2.49 -13.39
CA ILE A 50 52.25 3.85 -13.94
C ILE A 50 52.59 3.79 -15.45
N GLY A 51 51.93 4.65 -16.24
CA GLY A 51 52.32 5.07 -17.61
C GLY A 51 51.37 4.52 -18.70
N SER A 52 50.84 5.27 -19.67
CA SER A 52 51.20 6.58 -20.23
C SER A 52 50.02 7.23 -20.97
N LYS A 53 50.00 8.57 -21.02
CA LYS A 53 49.03 9.44 -21.71
C LYS A 53 48.98 9.22 -23.24
N VAL A 54 47.78 9.20 -23.82
CA VAL A 54 47.45 9.87 -25.10
C VAL A 54 46.02 10.44 -25.02
N SER A 55 45.88 11.67 -25.50
CA SER A 55 44.78 12.61 -25.38
C SER A 55 43.60 12.34 -26.33
N SER A 56 42.36 12.59 -25.89
CA SER A 56 41.32 13.40 -26.59
C SER A 56 39.90 13.04 -26.12
N GLY A 57 39.03 14.05 -25.96
CA GLY A 57 37.57 13.84 -26.01
C GLY A 57 36.76 14.09 -24.72
N SER A 58 36.46 15.38 -24.46
CA SER A 58 35.28 15.94 -23.79
C SER A 58 34.25 14.99 -23.10
N ALA A 59 34.15 15.08 -21.77
CA ALA A 59 32.88 14.97 -21.03
C ALA A 59 33.02 15.70 -19.70
N GLY A 60 32.52 16.94 -19.65
CA GLY A 60 32.52 17.77 -18.45
C GLY A 60 31.73 17.10 -17.33
N SER A 61 32.40 16.94 -16.18
CA SER A 61 31.81 16.55 -14.92
C SER A 61 30.69 17.53 -14.57
N SER A 62 29.43 17.07 -14.54
CA SER A 62 28.31 17.91 -14.09
C SER A 62 28.41 18.08 -12.58
N VAL A 63 29.14 19.11 -12.17
CA VAL A 63 29.03 19.73 -10.86
C VAL A 63 27.54 20.00 -10.64
N ARG A 64 26.91 19.26 -9.71
CA ARG A 64 25.54 19.57 -9.30
C ARG A 64 25.57 21.00 -8.74
N PRO A 65 24.76 21.93 -9.27
CA PRO A 65 24.70 23.26 -8.69
C PRO A 65 24.14 23.14 -7.27
N GLU A 66 24.88 23.67 -6.31
CA GLU A 66 24.41 23.98 -4.96
C GLU A 66 23.08 24.75 -5.10
N PRO A 67 21.98 24.32 -4.46
CA PRO A 67 20.69 24.99 -4.60
C PRO A 67 20.70 26.29 -3.79
N GLY A 68 21.19 27.35 -4.42
CA GLY A 68 20.99 28.73 -4.00
C GLY A 68 19.55 29.18 -4.27
N GLY A 69 18.91 29.76 -3.26
CA GLY A 69 18.10 30.98 -3.42
C GLY A 69 16.66 30.95 -3.96
N GLU A 70 16.14 29.92 -4.62
CA GLU A 70 14.90 30.09 -5.43
C GLU A 70 13.66 29.26 -5.01
N SER A 71 13.39 29.05 -3.72
CA SER A 71 12.29 28.12 -3.32
C SER A 71 10.96 28.75 -2.87
N CYS A 72 10.77 30.08 -2.90
CA CYS A 72 9.45 30.68 -2.63
C CYS A 72 8.82 31.46 -3.81
N ALA A 73 9.62 31.88 -4.79
CA ALA A 73 9.14 32.59 -5.98
C ALA A 73 8.25 31.71 -6.90
N ASN A 74 8.22 30.40 -6.67
CA ASN A 74 7.55 29.45 -7.56
C ASN A 74 6.12 29.08 -7.11
N LEU A 75 5.64 29.50 -5.92
CA LEU A 75 4.34 29.03 -5.40
C LEU A 75 3.16 29.34 -6.32
N ILE A 76 3.10 30.58 -6.83
CA ILE A 76 2.00 31.02 -7.71
C ILE A 76 2.07 30.34 -9.08
N VAL A 77 3.28 30.12 -9.58
CA VAL A 77 3.53 29.40 -10.83
C VAL A 77 3.13 27.92 -10.68
N GLU A 78 3.57 27.25 -9.61
CA GLU A 78 3.21 25.87 -9.28
C GLU A 78 1.69 25.71 -9.09
N LEU A 79 1.01 26.71 -8.53
CA LEU A 79 -0.45 26.71 -8.36
C LEU A 79 -1.16 26.84 -9.72
N ARG A 80 -0.65 27.72 -10.61
CA ARG A 80 -1.13 27.83 -11.99
C ARG A 80 -0.92 26.51 -12.73
N GLU A 81 0.23 25.87 -12.60
CA GLU A 81 0.52 24.56 -13.19
C GLU A 81 -0.41 23.47 -12.64
N ALA A 82 -0.71 23.48 -11.34
CA ALA A 82 -1.68 22.56 -10.74
C ALA A 82 -3.07 22.71 -11.38
N ARG A 83 -3.53 23.94 -11.60
CA ARG A 83 -4.78 24.19 -12.34
C ARG A 83 -4.71 23.68 -13.78
N VAL A 84 -3.63 23.99 -14.50
CA VAL A 84 -3.44 23.57 -15.90
C VAL A 84 -3.39 22.05 -16.03
N SER A 85 -2.72 21.35 -15.11
CA SER A 85 -2.65 19.88 -15.09
C SER A 85 -4.01 19.19 -14.90
N LYS A 86 -4.98 19.88 -14.30
CA LYS A 86 -6.38 19.39 -14.19
C LYS A 86 -7.23 19.73 -15.42
N GLY A 87 -6.67 20.43 -16.42
CA GLY A 87 -7.41 20.89 -17.60
C GLY A 87 -8.38 22.05 -17.30
N TRP A 88 -8.27 22.71 -16.16
CA TRP A 88 -9.23 23.74 -15.75
C TRP A 88 -8.87 25.12 -16.31
N SER A 89 -9.83 25.76 -16.97
CA SER A 89 -9.71 27.18 -17.32
C SER A 89 -9.84 28.08 -16.08
N ARG A 90 -9.40 29.34 -16.18
CA ARG A 90 -9.59 30.33 -15.09
C ARG A 90 -11.06 30.53 -14.73
N LYS A 91 -11.95 30.47 -15.72
CA LYS A 91 -13.41 30.56 -15.52
C LYS A 91 -13.94 29.36 -14.73
N VAL A 92 -13.47 28.16 -15.04
CA VAL A 92 -13.85 26.92 -14.33
C VAL A 92 -13.36 26.97 -12.87
N MET A 93 -12.10 27.35 -12.66
CA MET A 93 -11.55 27.55 -11.31
C MET A 93 -12.35 28.55 -10.49
N ALA A 94 -12.65 29.71 -11.08
CA ALA A 94 -13.42 30.77 -10.44
C ALA A 94 -14.80 30.28 -9.99
N LYS A 95 -15.48 29.46 -10.82
CA LYS A 95 -16.75 28.83 -10.46
C LYS A 95 -16.62 27.85 -9.30
N HIS A 96 -15.57 27.03 -9.25
CA HIS A 96 -15.35 26.07 -8.15
C HIS A 96 -15.07 26.74 -6.81
N VAL A 97 -14.35 27.87 -6.83
CA VAL A 97 -13.98 28.61 -5.62
C VAL A 97 -15.03 29.65 -5.22
N GLY A 98 -15.99 29.96 -6.09
CA GLY A 98 -17.04 30.95 -5.83
C GLY A 98 -16.56 32.40 -5.96
N VAL A 99 -15.58 32.67 -6.82
CA VAL A 99 -14.99 34.01 -7.03
C VAL A 99 -15.09 34.44 -8.50
N SER A 100 -14.74 35.70 -8.79
CA SER A 100 -14.72 36.17 -10.18
C SER A 100 -13.51 35.60 -10.96
N PRO A 101 -13.62 35.40 -12.29
CA PRO A 101 -12.47 35.04 -13.13
C PRO A 101 -11.32 36.07 -13.08
N GLN A 102 -11.65 37.34 -12.84
CA GLN A 102 -10.66 38.40 -12.64
C GLN A 102 -9.87 38.19 -11.35
N THR A 103 -10.52 37.72 -10.27
CA THR A 103 -9.86 37.38 -9.00
C THR A 103 -8.82 36.28 -9.21
N ILE A 104 -9.14 35.22 -9.94
CA ILE A 104 -8.17 34.15 -10.29
C ILE A 104 -7.02 34.70 -11.15
N THR A 105 -7.33 35.59 -12.09
CA THR A 105 -6.31 36.21 -12.95
C THR A 105 -5.34 37.08 -12.16
N ARG A 106 -5.83 37.84 -11.16
CA ARG A 106 -4.99 38.63 -10.25
C ARG A 106 -4.17 37.74 -9.33
N LEU A 107 -4.78 36.67 -8.80
CA LEU A 107 -4.11 35.70 -7.94
C LEU A 107 -2.93 35.03 -8.64
N GLU A 108 -3.08 34.64 -9.91
CA GLU A 108 -2.00 34.08 -10.73
C GLU A 108 -0.88 35.07 -11.06
N LYS A 109 -1.08 36.37 -10.79
CA LYS A 109 -0.04 37.40 -10.85
C LYS A 109 0.54 37.71 -9.46
N GLY A 110 0.19 36.94 -8.43
CA GLY A 110 0.64 37.13 -7.05
C GLY A 110 -0.19 38.15 -6.25
N VAL A 111 -1.30 38.66 -6.80
CA VAL A 111 -2.09 39.71 -6.16
C VAL A 111 -3.45 39.17 -5.72
N GLY A 112 -3.73 39.20 -4.43
CA GLY A 112 -5.00 38.75 -3.87
C GLY A 112 -4.95 38.56 -2.36
N THR A 113 -6.04 38.02 -1.81
CA THR A 113 -6.13 37.65 -0.39
C THR A 113 -5.65 36.22 -0.18
N VAL A 114 -5.09 35.95 1.00
CA VAL A 114 -4.66 34.60 1.33
C VAL A 114 -5.84 33.63 1.46
N SER A 115 -7.02 34.13 1.85
CA SER A 115 -8.26 33.33 1.85
C SER A 115 -8.59 32.76 0.46
N THR A 116 -8.46 33.60 -0.58
CA THR A 116 -8.68 33.16 -1.97
C THR A 116 -7.59 32.16 -2.39
N LEU A 117 -6.34 32.41 -2.01
CA LEU A 117 -5.23 31.49 -2.28
C LEU A 117 -5.50 30.10 -1.70
N VAL A 118 -5.87 30.02 -0.42
CA VAL A 118 -6.17 28.75 0.25
C VAL A 118 -7.35 28.05 -0.40
N ALA A 119 -8.42 28.76 -0.74
CA ALA A 119 -9.55 28.15 -1.44
C ALA A 119 -9.16 27.58 -2.83
N VAL A 120 -8.25 28.25 -3.55
CA VAL A 120 -7.67 27.71 -4.79
C VAL A 120 -6.75 26.51 -4.51
N MET A 121 -5.94 26.54 -3.45
CA MET A 121 -5.11 25.41 -3.04
C MET A 121 -5.96 24.18 -2.71
N ASP A 122 -7.03 24.36 -1.95
CA ASP A 122 -7.94 23.27 -1.56
C ASP A 122 -8.65 22.67 -2.79
N SER A 123 -9.19 23.50 -3.68
CA SER A 123 -9.85 23.03 -4.91
C SER A 123 -8.89 22.32 -5.89
N THR A 124 -7.61 22.74 -5.92
CA THR A 124 -6.58 22.10 -6.73
C THR A 124 -5.92 20.91 -6.06
N ASN A 125 -6.23 20.63 -4.78
CA ASN A 125 -5.49 19.68 -3.94
C ASN A 125 -3.98 20.00 -3.93
N PHE A 126 -3.66 21.28 -3.90
CA PHE A 126 -2.31 21.80 -3.82
C PHE A 126 -1.88 21.81 -2.35
N MET A 127 -0.89 20.99 -2.01
CA MET A 127 -0.35 20.93 -0.66
C MET A 127 1.09 21.43 -0.65
N LEU A 128 1.48 22.11 0.43
CA LEU A 128 2.86 22.52 0.66
C LEU A 128 3.56 21.52 1.60
N THR A 129 4.81 21.21 1.27
CA THR A 129 5.75 20.49 2.15
C THR A 129 6.89 21.42 2.56
N GLY A 130 7.63 21.06 3.61
CA GLY A 130 8.70 21.90 4.18
C GLY A 130 8.25 22.83 5.30
N LEU A 131 7.02 22.66 5.79
CA LEU A 131 6.47 23.33 6.98
C LEU A 131 6.22 22.30 8.10
N SER A 132 6.17 22.76 9.35
CA SER A 132 5.75 21.97 10.50
C SER A 132 4.33 21.43 10.34
N ALA A 133 3.98 20.39 11.10
CA ALA A 133 2.62 19.82 11.10
C ALA A 133 1.56 20.84 11.57
N GLY A 134 0.38 20.80 10.97
CA GLY A 134 -0.75 21.69 11.24
C GLY A 134 -1.93 21.35 10.31
N LYS A 135 -3.15 21.68 10.73
CA LYS A 135 -4.38 21.40 9.96
C LYS A 135 -4.53 22.39 8.81
N THR A 136 -4.28 23.67 9.07
CA THR A 136 -4.35 24.75 8.08
C THR A 136 -2.97 25.22 7.65
N LEU A 137 -2.87 25.94 6.53
CA LEU A 137 -1.62 26.59 6.12
C LEU A 137 -1.09 27.54 7.22
N PHE A 138 -2.00 28.24 7.89
CA PHE A 138 -1.68 29.26 8.90
C PHE A 138 -1.13 28.65 10.19
N GLU A 139 -1.75 27.56 10.64
CA GLU A 139 -1.20 26.77 11.75
C GLU A 139 0.19 26.23 11.42
N LYS A 140 0.39 25.74 10.19
CA LYS A 140 1.70 25.27 9.74
C LYS A 140 2.74 26.39 9.76
N LEU A 141 2.40 27.62 9.35
CA LEU A 141 3.29 28.78 9.43
C LEU A 141 3.67 29.08 10.89
N ARG A 142 2.67 29.23 11.76
CA ARG A 142 2.88 29.51 13.19
C ARG A 142 3.74 28.43 13.87
N ASN A 143 3.43 27.16 13.64
CA ASN A 143 4.19 26.04 14.17
C ASN A 143 5.61 25.98 13.60
N THR A 144 5.81 26.40 12.35
CA THR A 144 7.14 26.50 11.74
C THR A 144 7.95 27.60 12.40
N ARG A 145 7.34 28.77 12.67
CA ARG A 145 7.99 29.87 13.38
C ARG A 145 8.42 29.46 14.79
N ILE A 146 7.51 28.86 15.55
CA ILE A 146 7.78 28.37 16.91
C ILE A 146 8.90 27.32 16.89
N LYS A 147 8.82 26.33 15.99
CA LYS A 147 9.84 25.27 15.88
C LYS A 147 11.23 25.82 15.54
N HIS A 148 11.32 26.85 14.72
CA HIS A 148 12.59 27.50 14.37
C HIS A 148 13.04 28.57 15.35
N GLY A 149 12.31 28.80 16.46
CA GLY A 149 12.65 29.80 17.47
C GLY A 149 12.70 31.24 16.92
N LYS A 150 11.98 31.54 15.83
CA LYS A 150 11.99 32.87 15.22
C LYS A 150 11.05 33.80 15.99
N SER A 151 11.61 34.84 16.59
CA SER A 151 10.82 35.92 17.18
C SER A 151 10.06 36.68 16.09
N LEU A 152 8.96 37.33 16.46
CA LEU A 152 8.21 38.18 15.53
C LEU A 152 9.06 39.36 15.08
N GLU A 153 9.85 39.97 15.98
CA GLU A 153 10.82 41.02 15.64
C GLU A 153 11.84 40.58 14.58
N ASN A 154 12.35 39.34 14.68
CA ASN A 154 13.26 38.80 13.68
C ASN A 154 12.60 38.74 12.29
N LEU A 155 11.34 38.32 12.23
CA LEU A 155 10.59 38.23 10.99
C LEU A 155 10.24 39.62 10.44
N VAL A 156 9.84 40.57 11.28
CA VAL A 156 9.63 41.99 10.90
C VAL A 156 10.88 42.52 10.22
N ARG A 157 12.06 42.37 10.86
CA ARG A 157 13.33 42.85 10.29
C ARG A 157 13.69 42.18 8.96
N ARG A 158 13.34 40.90 8.78
CA ARG A 158 13.68 40.14 7.58
C ARG A 158 12.71 40.32 6.42
N THR A 159 11.45 40.62 6.71
CA THR A 159 10.37 40.68 5.70
C THR A 159 9.93 42.11 5.39
N GLY A 160 10.23 43.07 6.28
CA GLY A 160 9.70 44.42 6.22
C GLY A 160 8.21 44.52 6.57
N LEU A 161 7.58 43.43 7.02
CA LEU A 161 6.17 43.40 7.41
C LEU A 161 5.98 43.93 8.83
N SER A 162 4.80 44.49 9.11
CA SER A 162 4.45 44.86 10.48
C SER A 162 4.21 43.63 11.36
N HIS A 163 4.31 43.82 12.67
CA HIS A 163 4.01 42.78 13.64
C HIS A 163 2.57 42.26 13.51
N THR A 164 1.63 43.16 13.22
CA THR A 164 0.22 42.83 12.97
C THR A 164 0.05 42.02 11.69
N ALA A 165 0.71 42.38 10.59
CA ALA A 165 0.60 41.65 9.33
C ALA A 165 1.08 40.20 9.46
N ILE A 166 2.15 39.94 10.23
CA ILE A 166 2.62 38.57 10.47
C ILE A 166 1.60 37.77 11.30
N LEU A 167 1.00 38.38 12.33
CA LEU A 167 -0.03 37.74 13.14
C LEU A 167 -1.31 37.48 12.33
N ASP A 168 -1.72 38.43 11.49
CA ASP A 168 -2.86 38.28 10.59
C ASP A 168 -2.64 37.09 9.65
N LEU A 169 -1.44 36.95 9.07
CA LEU A 169 -1.07 35.79 8.25
C LEU A 169 -1.09 34.47 9.03
N GLU A 170 -0.64 34.46 10.29
CA GLU A 170 -0.73 33.28 11.18
C GLU A 170 -2.17 32.93 11.58
N ASN A 171 -3.11 33.88 11.44
CA ASN A 171 -4.54 33.71 11.70
C ASN A 171 -5.38 33.56 10.43
N GLY A 172 -4.77 33.61 9.25
CA GLY A 172 -5.44 33.39 7.96
C GLY A 172 -6.00 34.63 7.26
N ALA A 173 -5.61 35.82 7.71
CA ALA A 173 -5.90 37.09 7.06
C ALA A 173 -4.65 37.68 6.38
N GLY A 174 -4.84 38.63 5.47
CA GLY A 174 -3.75 39.34 4.80
C GLY A 174 -3.64 39.08 3.29
N SER A 175 -2.57 39.62 2.70
CA SER A 175 -2.31 39.56 1.26
C SER A 175 -1.42 38.38 0.88
N VAL A 176 -1.58 37.91 -0.36
CA VAL A 176 -0.71 36.86 -0.93
C VAL A 176 0.74 37.34 -1.01
N GLU A 177 0.96 38.63 -1.26
CA GLU A 177 2.29 39.23 -1.31
C GLU A 177 3.00 39.12 0.05
N ASP A 178 2.32 39.50 1.13
CA ASP A 178 2.89 39.41 2.48
C ASP A 178 3.15 37.95 2.87
N LEU A 179 2.25 37.03 2.49
CA LEU A 179 2.45 35.60 2.69
C LEU A 179 3.72 35.10 1.98
N LEU A 180 3.95 35.49 0.73
CA LEU A 180 5.12 35.07 -0.03
C LEU A 180 6.42 35.60 0.59
N ARG A 181 6.40 36.87 1.05
CA ARG A 181 7.53 37.46 1.80
C ARG A 181 7.80 36.70 3.10
N LEU A 182 6.74 36.39 3.86
CA LEU A 182 6.84 35.61 5.09
C LEU A 182 7.39 34.21 4.83
N LEU A 183 6.88 33.50 3.81
CA LEU A 183 7.35 32.16 3.44
C LEU A 183 8.83 32.16 3.05
N ALA A 184 9.27 33.14 2.27
CA ALA A 184 10.68 33.28 1.87
C ALA A 184 11.61 33.45 3.09
N ALA A 185 11.19 34.22 4.10
CA ALA A 185 11.98 34.41 5.31
C ALA A 185 11.86 33.23 6.30
N LEU A 186 10.68 32.63 6.42
CA LEU A 186 10.34 31.63 7.42
C LEU A 186 10.77 30.23 6.99
N ALA A 187 10.36 29.81 5.80
CA ALA A 187 10.51 28.47 5.26
C ALA A 187 10.99 28.50 3.80
N PRO A 188 12.23 28.92 3.54
CA PRO A 188 12.77 29.08 2.18
C PRO A 188 12.93 27.76 1.41
N ARG A 189 12.62 26.61 2.00
CA ARG A 189 12.62 25.28 1.36
C ARG A 189 11.20 24.72 1.16
N ALA A 190 10.19 25.52 1.48
CA ALA A 190 8.79 25.15 1.28
C ALA A 190 8.52 25.06 -0.23
N ARG A 191 7.88 23.98 -0.66
CA ARG A 191 7.60 23.72 -2.08
C ARG A 191 6.31 22.93 -2.21
N ARG A 192 5.72 22.89 -3.42
CA ARG A 192 4.62 21.98 -3.71
C ARG A 192 5.01 20.55 -3.31
N GLN A 193 4.17 19.95 -2.48
CA GLN A 193 4.22 18.53 -2.21
C GLN A 193 3.95 17.82 -3.54
N ALA A 194 4.89 16.96 -3.97
CA ALA A 194 4.68 16.12 -5.14
C ALA A 194 3.31 15.46 -5.01
N PRO A 195 2.44 15.52 -6.04
CA PRO A 195 1.14 14.91 -5.97
C PRO A 195 1.37 13.45 -5.59
N ALA A 196 0.80 13.03 -4.46
CA ALA A 196 0.77 11.61 -4.12
C ALA A 196 0.24 10.90 -5.37
N ARG A 197 1.04 9.97 -5.94
CA ARG A 197 0.67 9.21 -7.15
C ARG A 197 -0.82 8.90 -7.07
N ALA A 198 -1.58 9.38 -8.05
CA ALA A 198 -3.03 9.38 -8.01
C ALA A 198 -3.54 7.97 -7.68
N TYR A 199 -3.94 7.77 -6.43
CA TYR A 199 -4.79 6.67 -6.03
C TYR A 199 -6.03 7.23 -5.33
N TRP A 200 -7.08 7.45 -6.13
CA TRP A 200 -8.50 7.69 -5.84
C TRP A 200 -8.94 7.93 -4.38
N ALA A 201 -8.57 9.04 -3.74
CA ALA A 201 -9.19 9.32 -2.44
C ALA A 201 -9.25 10.80 -2.06
N LEU A 202 -10.45 11.34 -2.22
CA LEU A 202 -11.04 12.38 -1.38
C LEU A 202 -11.99 11.70 -0.36
N GLY A 203 -11.49 10.66 0.30
CA GLY A 203 -12.08 10.10 1.52
C GLY A 203 -11.06 10.28 2.64
N GLN A 204 -11.54 10.65 3.83
CA GLN A 204 -10.75 10.85 5.04
C GLN A 204 -9.67 9.77 5.17
N LYS A 205 -8.44 10.20 5.45
CA LYS A 205 -7.23 9.38 5.38
C LYS A 205 -7.29 8.14 6.30
N GLU A 206 -8.16 8.17 7.31
CA GLU A 206 -8.42 7.10 8.27
C GLU A 206 -9.37 6.01 7.73
N ASP A 207 -10.16 6.28 6.69
CA ASP A 207 -11.19 5.35 6.17
C ASP A 207 -10.80 4.67 4.83
N ARG A 208 -9.67 5.06 4.22
CA ARG A 208 -9.28 4.56 2.89
C ARG A 208 -9.04 3.05 2.84
N ASP A 209 -8.65 2.44 3.95
CA ASP A 209 -8.32 1.02 4.04
C ASP A 209 -9.26 0.21 4.93
N SER A 210 -10.30 0.83 5.48
CA SER A 210 -11.34 0.18 6.27
C SER A 210 -12.30 -0.60 5.35
N ARG A 211 -11.91 -1.82 5.01
CA ARG A 211 -12.68 -2.74 4.13
C ARG A 211 -13.08 -3.97 4.93
N PHE A 212 -14.23 -3.96 5.60
CA PHE A 212 -14.65 -5.11 6.39
C PHE A 212 -15.33 -6.15 5.50
N THR A 213 -14.82 -7.38 5.54
CA THR A 213 -15.31 -8.48 4.72
C THR A 213 -16.77 -8.78 5.07
N PRO A 214 -17.69 -8.84 4.09
CA PRO A 214 -19.10 -9.11 4.36
C PRO A 214 -19.29 -10.56 4.88
N PRO A 215 -20.29 -10.82 5.75
CA PRO A 215 -20.57 -12.15 6.29
C PRO A 215 -20.74 -13.22 5.22
N ASP A 216 -21.52 -12.95 4.16
CA ASP A 216 -21.76 -13.91 3.07
C ASP A 216 -20.47 -14.37 2.37
N PHE A 217 -19.47 -13.49 2.27
CA PHE A 217 -18.17 -13.86 1.72
C PHE A 217 -17.41 -14.75 2.71
N MET A 218 -17.44 -14.41 3.99
CA MET A 218 -16.76 -15.18 5.04
C MET A 218 -17.38 -16.57 5.25
N ASP A 219 -18.68 -16.74 5.05
CA ASP A 219 -19.34 -18.05 5.11
C ASP A 219 -18.69 -19.08 4.18
N ASN A 220 -18.31 -18.66 2.98
CA ASN A 220 -17.60 -19.51 2.03
C ASN A 220 -16.20 -19.89 2.54
N ILE A 221 -15.52 -18.96 3.22
CA ILE A 221 -14.21 -19.20 3.82
C ILE A 221 -14.34 -20.20 4.98
N TYR A 222 -15.30 -20.00 5.88
CA TYR A 222 -15.53 -20.89 7.02
C TYR A 222 -15.89 -22.31 6.57
N LYS A 223 -16.78 -22.45 5.59
CA LYS A 223 -17.19 -23.76 5.05
C LYS A 223 -16.07 -24.49 4.32
N ALA A 224 -15.18 -23.76 3.63
CA ALA A 224 -14.11 -24.38 2.86
C ALA A 224 -12.88 -24.73 3.73
N PHE A 225 -12.44 -23.79 4.57
CA PHE A 225 -11.17 -23.84 5.28
C PHE A 225 -11.30 -24.16 6.77
N GLY A 226 -12.47 -23.91 7.38
CA GLY A 226 -12.75 -24.09 8.80
C GLY A 226 -12.75 -22.78 9.59
N GLU A 227 -12.76 -22.90 10.92
CA GLU A 227 -12.69 -21.76 11.83
C GLU A 227 -11.36 -21.01 11.72
N ILE A 228 -11.39 -19.69 11.84
CA ILE A 228 -10.20 -18.85 11.77
C ILE A 228 -9.56 -18.77 13.17
N ASP A 229 -8.31 -19.18 13.28
CA ASP A 229 -7.52 -19.00 14.50
C ASP A 229 -7.04 -17.56 14.66
N LEU A 230 -6.61 -16.93 13.56
CA LEU A 230 -6.00 -15.61 13.56
C LEU A 230 -6.55 -14.70 12.47
N ASP A 231 -7.01 -13.52 12.87
CA ASP A 231 -7.16 -12.36 11.99
C ASP A 231 -6.07 -11.32 12.37
N PRO A 232 -4.97 -11.23 11.60
CA PRO A 232 -3.88 -10.31 11.90
C PRO A 232 -4.17 -8.88 11.37
N CYS A 233 -5.24 -8.70 10.59
CA CYS A 233 -5.69 -7.42 10.04
C CYS A 233 -7.00 -6.96 10.71
N ALA A 234 -7.27 -7.45 11.92
CA ALA A 234 -8.56 -7.30 12.56
C ALA A 234 -8.90 -5.83 12.86
N HIS A 235 -10.20 -5.54 12.81
CA HIS A 235 -10.75 -4.27 13.23
C HIS A 235 -11.94 -4.50 14.17
N LYS A 236 -12.17 -3.58 15.12
CA LYS A 236 -13.25 -3.70 16.12
C LYS A 236 -14.64 -3.82 15.48
N LEU A 237 -14.84 -3.13 14.36
CA LEU A 237 -16.10 -3.12 13.60
C LEU A 237 -16.17 -4.21 12.53
N SER A 238 -15.12 -5.01 12.33
CA SER A 238 -15.13 -6.10 11.36
C SER A 238 -16.00 -7.25 11.89
N PRO A 239 -16.93 -7.80 11.08
CA PRO A 239 -17.76 -8.93 11.50
C PRO A 239 -17.01 -10.26 11.45
N VAL A 240 -15.76 -10.30 10.95
CA VAL A 240 -14.95 -11.51 10.87
C VAL A 240 -14.83 -12.16 12.25
N LEU A 241 -15.25 -13.41 12.36
CA LEU A 241 -15.06 -14.27 13.53
C LEU A 241 -13.70 -14.96 13.43
N ALA A 242 -12.86 -14.72 14.43
CA ALA A 242 -11.55 -15.34 14.60
C ALA A 242 -11.26 -15.51 16.10
N ARG A 243 -10.61 -16.61 16.47
CA ARG A 243 -10.27 -16.91 17.88
C ARG A 243 -9.33 -15.86 18.47
N ARG A 244 -8.35 -15.42 17.69
CA ARG A 244 -7.41 -14.33 18.03
C ARG A 244 -7.46 -13.24 16.97
N LYS A 245 -7.50 -11.99 17.43
CA LYS A 245 -7.56 -10.77 16.60
C LYS A 245 -6.43 -9.82 17.00
N ILE A 246 -5.60 -9.40 16.05
CA ILE A 246 -4.60 -8.36 16.29
C ILE A 246 -5.23 -7.01 15.96
N LEU A 247 -5.48 -6.20 16.99
CA LEU A 247 -6.16 -4.91 16.86
C LEU A 247 -5.17 -3.75 16.95
N ALA A 248 -5.04 -2.97 15.87
CA ALA A 248 -4.25 -1.74 15.87
C ALA A 248 -4.69 -0.73 16.95
N SER A 249 -6.00 -0.67 17.24
CA SER A 249 -6.57 0.19 18.30
C SER A 249 -6.11 -0.20 19.71
N LYS A 250 -5.52 -1.38 19.89
CA LYS A 250 -4.94 -1.86 21.15
C LYS A 250 -3.41 -1.86 21.11
N GLY A 251 -2.80 -1.14 20.15
CA GLY A 251 -1.36 -1.13 19.93
C GLY A 251 -0.81 -2.41 19.28
N GLY A 252 -1.68 -3.29 18.76
CA GLY A 252 -1.27 -4.49 18.04
C GLY A 252 -0.79 -4.18 16.63
N ASP A 253 0.16 -4.96 16.13
CA ASP A 253 0.66 -4.84 14.76
C ASP A 253 0.89 -6.24 14.16
N GLY A 254 0.07 -6.61 13.19
CA GLY A 254 0.14 -7.92 12.54
C GLY A 254 1.36 -8.10 11.65
N LEU A 255 2.08 -7.03 11.27
CA LEU A 255 3.32 -7.13 10.49
C LEU A 255 4.53 -7.46 11.37
N SER A 256 4.53 -7.07 12.64
CA SER A 256 5.61 -7.37 13.59
C SER A 256 5.34 -8.61 14.44
N GLN A 257 4.10 -8.83 14.88
CA GLN A 257 3.77 -9.94 15.80
C GLN A 257 3.82 -11.31 15.13
N THR A 258 4.41 -12.29 15.81
CA THR A 258 4.44 -13.69 15.36
C THR A 258 3.02 -14.24 15.24
N TRP A 259 2.73 -14.88 14.10
CA TRP A 259 1.46 -15.54 13.88
C TRP A 259 1.53 -16.96 14.45
N SER A 260 0.38 -17.55 14.73
CA SER A 260 0.30 -18.95 15.13
C SER A 260 -1.13 -19.46 14.97
N GLY A 261 -1.27 -20.75 14.70
CA GLY A 261 -2.56 -21.43 14.58
C GLY A 261 -2.64 -22.30 13.33
N ARG A 262 -3.80 -22.91 13.10
CA ARG A 262 -4.04 -23.71 11.90
C ARG A 262 -4.39 -22.81 10.72
N LEU A 263 -5.24 -21.81 10.92
CA LEU A 263 -5.77 -20.98 9.85
C LEU A 263 -5.73 -19.49 10.19
N ALA A 264 -5.03 -18.71 9.35
CA ALA A 264 -5.08 -17.25 9.38
C ALA A 264 -5.86 -16.69 8.19
N PHE A 265 -6.77 -15.76 8.44
CA PHE A 265 -7.45 -15.00 7.39
C PHE A 265 -6.93 -13.57 7.35
N VAL A 266 -6.51 -13.12 6.17
CA VAL A 266 -5.83 -11.84 5.96
C VAL A 266 -6.62 -11.02 4.93
N ASN A 267 -7.32 -9.99 5.38
CA ASN A 267 -7.86 -8.94 4.51
C ASN A 267 -7.12 -7.63 4.84
N PRO A 268 -5.96 -7.38 4.20
CA PRO A 268 -5.06 -6.32 4.62
C PRO A 268 -5.51 -4.94 4.14
N PRO A 269 -4.95 -3.85 4.70
CA PRO A 269 -4.95 -2.55 4.04
C PRO A 269 -4.34 -2.67 2.63
N TYR A 270 -5.12 -2.36 1.58
CA TYR A 270 -4.69 -2.59 0.20
C TYR A 270 -3.61 -1.62 -0.29
N SER A 271 -3.38 -0.53 0.45
CA SER A 271 -2.24 0.35 0.27
C SER A 271 -0.89 -0.35 0.52
N CYS A 272 -0.86 -1.40 1.36
CA CYS A 272 0.34 -2.15 1.69
C CYS A 272 0.20 -3.67 1.49
N ALA A 273 -0.71 -4.12 0.61
CA ALA A 273 -1.00 -5.54 0.36
C ALA A 273 0.26 -6.39 0.12
N LEU A 274 1.26 -5.88 -0.61
CA LEU A 274 2.51 -6.61 -0.88
C LEU A 274 3.31 -6.91 0.40
N GLN A 275 3.34 -6.01 1.37
CA GLN A 275 4.01 -6.23 2.66
C GLN A 275 3.31 -7.34 3.45
N TRP A 276 1.97 -7.34 3.43
CA TRP A 276 1.17 -8.37 4.07
C TRP A 276 1.30 -9.74 3.40
N LEU A 277 1.39 -9.80 2.07
CA LEU A 277 1.65 -11.06 1.36
C LEU A 277 3.03 -11.63 1.70
N ARG A 278 4.07 -10.78 1.80
CA ARG A 278 5.40 -11.21 2.28
C ARG A 278 5.35 -11.72 3.72
N ARG A 279 4.59 -11.04 4.59
CA ARG A 279 4.39 -11.49 5.97
C ARG A 279 3.68 -12.84 6.02
N ALA A 280 2.58 -12.98 5.29
CA ALA A 280 1.80 -14.21 5.20
C ALA A 280 2.65 -15.39 4.72
N HIS A 281 3.41 -15.19 3.64
CA HIS A 281 4.35 -16.19 3.13
C HIS A 281 5.39 -16.58 4.18
N GLY A 282 6.07 -15.60 4.79
CA GLY A 282 7.09 -15.88 5.80
C GLY A 282 6.55 -16.60 7.05
N GLN A 283 5.32 -16.32 7.48
CA GLN A 283 4.70 -17.00 8.63
C GLN A 283 4.27 -18.43 8.28
N TRP A 284 3.79 -18.66 7.06
CA TRP A 284 3.47 -19.99 6.57
C TRP A 284 4.72 -20.84 6.33
N SER A 285 5.74 -20.29 5.66
CA SER A 285 6.97 -21.00 5.33
C SER A 285 7.80 -21.36 6.56
N ALA A 286 7.70 -20.56 7.62
CA ALA A 286 8.30 -20.86 8.93
C ALA A 286 7.51 -21.91 9.74
N GLY A 287 6.39 -22.41 9.22
CA GLY A 287 5.54 -23.39 9.90
C GLY A 287 4.74 -22.83 11.08
N HIS A 288 4.70 -21.51 11.25
CA HIS A 288 3.94 -20.90 12.34
C HIS A 288 2.42 -21.01 12.13
N VAL A 289 1.98 -20.92 10.88
CA VAL A 289 0.58 -21.08 10.49
C VAL A 289 0.46 -22.11 9.38
N ALA A 290 -0.42 -23.11 9.54
CA ALA A 290 -0.54 -24.21 8.57
C ALA A 290 -1.16 -23.76 7.24
N THR A 291 -2.21 -22.93 7.29
CA THR A 291 -2.88 -22.38 6.11
C THR A 291 -3.12 -20.88 6.29
N VAL A 292 -2.81 -20.09 5.25
CA VAL A 292 -3.12 -18.66 5.22
C VAL A 292 -4.02 -18.37 4.03
N VAL A 293 -5.10 -17.63 4.26
CA VAL A 293 -6.05 -17.20 3.23
C VAL A 293 -6.06 -15.68 3.15
N CYS A 294 -5.62 -15.13 2.02
CA CYS A 294 -5.49 -13.71 1.77
C CYS A 294 -6.55 -13.23 0.77
N LEU A 295 -7.30 -12.20 1.11
CA LEU A 295 -8.21 -11.50 0.19
C LEU A 295 -7.55 -10.19 -0.27
N VAL A 296 -7.05 -10.15 -1.51
CA VAL A 296 -6.22 -9.05 -2.01
C VAL A 296 -6.60 -8.61 -3.42
N PRO A 297 -6.28 -7.37 -3.84
CA PRO A 297 -6.41 -6.95 -5.23
C PRO A 297 -5.57 -7.81 -6.17
N VAL A 298 -6.06 -8.01 -7.39
CA VAL A 298 -5.28 -8.66 -8.46
C VAL A 298 -4.18 -7.71 -8.91
N ARG A 299 -2.99 -7.86 -8.32
CA ARG A 299 -1.76 -7.13 -8.66
C ARG A 299 -0.64 -8.15 -8.79
N THR A 300 -0.28 -8.44 -10.03
CA THR A 300 0.65 -9.54 -10.36
C THR A 300 2.02 -9.04 -10.80
N ASP A 301 2.22 -7.72 -10.90
CA ASP A 301 3.38 -7.05 -11.50
C ASP A 301 4.67 -7.12 -10.66
N SER A 302 4.58 -7.48 -9.39
CA SER A 302 5.75 -7.49 -8.49
C SER A 302 6.62 -8.73 -8.69
N ALA A 303 7.94 -8.57 -8.58
CA ALA A 303 8.90 -9.68 -8.58
C ALA A 303 8.52 -10.79 -7.58
N PHE A 304 8.07 -10.41 -6.37
CA PHE A 304 7.61 -11.38 -5.37
C PHE A 304 6.41 -12.22 -5.82
N PHE A 305 5.52 -11.65 -6.63
CA PHE A 305 4.41 -12.41 -7.20
C PHE A 305 4.94 -13.45 -8.20
N HIS A 306 5.79 -13.01 -9.13
CA HIS A 306 6.34 -13.87 -10.17
C HIS A 306 7.28 -14.96 -9.65
N GLU A 307 8.17 -14.62 -8.72
CA GLU A 307 9.25 -15.49 -8.25
C GLU A 307 8.86 -16.36 -7.07
N VAL A 308 7.83 -15.99 -6.31
CA VAL A 308 7.45 -16.70 -5.06
C VAL A 308 5.99 -17.12 -5.07
N LEU A 309 5.05 -16.16 -5.15
CA LEU A 309 3.63 -16.49 -4.99
C LEU A 309 3.09 -17.35 -6.13
N SER A 310 3.61 -17.20 -7.35
CA SER A 310 3.21 -18.03 -8.50
C SER A 310 3.53 -19.53 -8.34
N LEU A 311 4.51 -19.85 -7.49
CA LEU A 311 4.98 -21.20 -7.20
C LEU A 311 4.34 -21.76 -5.92
N ASP A 312 4.26 -20.94 -4.87
CA ASP A 312 3.90 -21.39 -3.53
C ASP A 312 2.40 -21.27 -3.22
N ALA A 313 1.73 -20.29 -3.83
CA ALA A 313 0.34 -19.99 -3.52
C ALA A 313 -0.64 -20.56 -4.54
N ASP A 314 -1.80 -21.00 -4.06
CA ASP A 314 -2.95 -21.27 -4.92
C ASP A 314 -3.78 -19.99 -5.02
N ILE A 315 -4.15 -19.60 -6.24
CA ILE A 315 -4.81 -18.31 -6.51
C ILE A 315 -6.19 -18.56 -7.10
N PHE A 316 -7.24 -18.05 -6.47
CA PHE A 316 -8.61 -18.09 -6.98
C PHE A 316 -9.04 -16.71 -7.47
N PHE A 317 -9.35 -16.61 -8.76
CA PHE A 317 -9.88 -15.39 -9.35
C PHE A 317 -11.40 -15.33 -9.16
N LEU A 318 -11.87 -14.35 -8.39
CA LEU A 318 -13.28 -14.17 -8.08
C LEU A 318 -14.07 -13.68 -9.30
N LYS A 319 -15.21 -14.31 -9.58
CA LYS A 319 -16.20 -13.82 -10.55
C LYS A 319 -17.14 -12.85 -9.83
N GLY A 320 -16.96 -11.55 -10.11
CA GLY A 320 -17.76 -10.47 -9.52
C GLY A 320 -16.94 -9.56 -8.61
N ARG A 321 -17.62 -8.67 -7.90
CA ARG A 321 -17.00 -7.69 -7.00
C ARG A 321 -17.53 -7.88 -5.59
N VAL A 322 -16.62 -8.00 -4.63
CA VAL A 322 -16.97 -8.00 -3.21
C VAL A 322 -17.44 -6.60 -2.81
N LYS A 323 -18.56 -6.54 -2.09
CA LYS A 323 -19.10 -5.33 -1.48
C LYS A 323 -18.63 -5.28 -0.02
N PHE A 324 -17.57 -4.52 0.26
CA PHE A 324 -17.04 -4.40 1.61
C PHE A 324 -17.92 -3.50 2.46
N LEU A 325 -18.06 -3.86 3.73
CA LEU A 325 -18.71 -3.01 4.72
C LEU A 325 -17.72 -1.93 5.20
N LYS A 326 -18.27 -0.78 5.54
CA LYS A 326 -17.55 0.38 6.07
C LYS A 326 -17.87 0.62 7.55
N PRO A 327 -17.06 1.45 8.25
CA PRO A 327 -17.35 1.87 9.62
C PRO A 327 -18.73 2.54 9.80
N ASP A 328 -19.25 3.20 8.77
CA ASP A 328 -20.56 3.85 8.75
C ASP A 328 -21.73 2.89 8.50
N GLY A 329 -21.46 1.58 8.37
CA GLY A 329 -22.46 0.55 8.10
C GLY A 329 -22.87 0.43 6.63
N THR A 330 -22.37 1.30 5.74
CA THR A 330 -22.64 1.20 4.31
C THR A 330 -21.80 0.10 3.66
N ALA A 331 -22.26 -0.40 2.51
CA ALA A 331 -21.51 -1.35 1.70
C ALA A 331 -21.01 -0.68 0.42
N GLN A 332 -19.71 -0.78 0.14
CA GLN A 332 -19.11 -0.25 -1.08
C GLN A 332 -18.53 -1.37 -1.95
N GLN A 333 -18.94 -1.37 -3.21
CA GLN A 333 -18.35 -2.25 -4.22
C GLN A 333 -16.93 -1.80 -4.58
N THR A 334 -16.04 -2.77 -4.71
CA THR A 334 -14.65 -2.51 -5.12
C THR A 334 -14.53 -2.12 -6.59
N PRO A 335 -13.77 -1.05 -6.92
CA PRO A 335 -13.57 -0.64 -8.31
C PRO A 335 -12.53 -1.51 -9.06
N PHE A 336 -11.87 -2.44 -8.37
CA PHE A 336 -10.82 -3.31 -8.91
C PHE A 336 -11.14 -4.79 -8.65
N SER A 337 -10.45 -5.67 -9.38
CA SER A 337 -10.56 -7.12 -9.20
C SER A 337 -9.89 -7.59 -7.92
N LEU A 338 -10.48 -8.61 -7.30
CA LEU A 338 -9.95 -9.28 -6.13
C LEU A 338 -9.65 -10.74 -6.47
N MET A 339 -8.69 -11.30 -5.74
CA MET A 339 -8.38 -12.72 -5.73
C MET A 339 -8.30 -13.21 -4.29
N VAL A 340 -8.58 -14.50 -4.11
CA VAL A 340 -8.22 -15.21 -2.89
C VAL A 340 -6.92 -15.94 -3.16
N LEU A 341 -5.91 -15.64 -2.36
CA LEU A 341 -4.60 -16.29 -2.41
C LEU A 341 -4.47 -17.18 -1.18
N THR A 342 -4.15 -18.45 -1.35
CA THR A 342 -3.98 -19.38 -0.24
C THR A 342 -2.59 -19.99 -0.23
N LEU A 343 -1.99 -20.06 0.96
CA LEU A 343 -0.73 -20.75 1.23
C LEU A 343 -1.05 -21.96 2.11
N GLY A 344 -0.55 -23.15 1.75
CA GLY A 344 -0.78 -24.38 2.51
C GLY A 344 -2.23 -24.90 2.49
N ALA A 345 -3.05 -24.50 1.50
CA ALA A 345 -4.36 -25.10 1.31
C ALA A 345 -4.23 -26.51 0.71
N ASN A 346 -5.02 -27.46 1.21
CA ASN A 346 -5.07 -28.80 0.63
C ASN A 346 -6.11 -28.89 -0.50
N ALA A 347 -6.06 -29.99 -1.26
CA ALA A 347 -6.93 -30.20 -2.42
C ALA A 347 -8.42 -30.16 -2.07
N GLU A 348 -8.81 -30.73 -0.92
CA GLU A 348 -10.21 -30.72 -0.47
C GLU A 348 -10.71 -29.32 -0.13
N GLN A 349 -9.90 -28.51 0.56
CA GLN A 349 -10.24 -27.12 0.87
C GLN A 349 -10.45 -26.31 -0.41
N ARG A 350 -9.55 -26.47 -1.40
CA ARG A 350 -9.69 -25.81 -2.70
C ARG A 350 -10.94 -26.27 -3.45
N ALA A 351 -11.20 -27.57 -3.47
CA ALA A 351 -12.39 -28.14 -4.11
C ALA A 351 -13.68 -27.63 -3.46
N ARG A 352 -13.75 -27.61 -2.12
CA ARG A 352 -14.89 -27.04 -1.38
C ARG A 352 -15.08 -25.56 -1.71
N TYR A 353 -14.01 -24.76 -1.70
CA TYR A 353 -14.14 -23.33 -2.00
C TYR A 353 -14.61 -23.08 -3.44
N ALA A 354 -14.14 -23.88 -4.41
CA ALA A 354 -14.56 -23.78 -5.82
C ALA A 354 -16.06 -24.07 -6.03
N GLN A 355 -16.68 -24.87 -5.17
CA GLN A 355 -18.13 -25.13 -5.21
C GLN A 355 -18.95 -24.00 -4.58
N LEU A 356 -18.37 -23.23 -3.66
CA LEU A 356 -19.05 -22.21 -2.87
C LEU A 356 -18.92 -20.80 -3.46
N ALA A 357 -17.76 -20.49 -4.05
CA ALA A 357 -17.45 -19.17 -4.59
C ALA A 357 -17.50 -19.19 -6.11
N ALA A 358 -18.13 -18.18 -6.71
CA ALA A 358 -18.08 -17.99 -8.15
C ALA A 358 -16.67 -17.52 -8.57
N GLY A 359 -16.02 -18.26 -9.48
CA GLY A 359 -14.67 -17.97 -9.93
C GLY A 359 -13.94 -19.25 -10.38
N PHE A 360 -12.61 -19.19 -10.44
CA PHE A 360 -11.79 -20.36 -10.75
C PHE A 360 -10.41 -20.28 -10.09
N TRP A 361 -9.82 -21.44 -9.79
CA TRP A 361 -8.43 -21.56 -9.37
C TRP A 361 -7.50 -21.44 -10.59
N SER A 362 -6.47 -20.60 -10.48
CA SER A 362 -5.35 -20.58 -11.41
C SER A 362 -4.63 -21.91 -11.39
N LEU A 363 -4.13 -22.32 -12.55
CA LEU A 363 -3.13 -23.38 -12.62
C LEU A 363 -1.85 -22.87 -11.95
N ARG A 364 -1.27 -23.70 -11.09
CA ARG A 364 0.02 -23.43 -10.46
C ARG A 364 1.12 -23.72 -11.48
N ARG A 365 2.09 -22.82 -11.59
CA ARG A 365 3.29 -23.08 -12.40
C ARG A 365 4.10 -24.18 -11.71
N GLN A 366 4.45 -25.22 -12.45
CA GLN A 366 5.32 -26.26 -11.91
C GLN A 366 6.77 -25.76 -11.88
N PRO A 367 7.59 -26.18 -10.90
CA PRO A 367 9.01 -25.80 -10.85
C PRO A 367 9.79 -26.14 -12.12
N ASN A 368 9.30 -27.13 -12.88
CA ASN A 368 9.89 -27.62 -14.12
C ASN A 368 9.28 -27.00 -15.38
N ASP A 369 8.35 -26.04 -15.27
CA ASP A 369 7.85 -25.27 -16.41
C ASP A 369 8.89 -24.21 -16.80
N THR A 370 10.00 -24.66 -17.38
CA THR A 370 11.10 -23.81 -17.89
C THR A 370 10.83 -23.17 -19.24
N ASP A 371 9.69 -23.41 -19.87
CA ASP A 371 9.40 -22.87 -21.21
C ASP A 371 8.27 -21.85 -21.18
N LEU A 372 8.63 -20.58 -21.12
CA LEU A 372 7.92 -19.46 -21.78
C LEU A 372 8.89 -18.33 -22.10
#